data_AF-A0A3R6XB93-F1
#
_entry.id   AF-A0A3R6XB93-F1
#
_cell.length_a   1.000
_cell.length_b   1.000
_cell.length_c   1.000
_cell.angle_alpha   90.00
_cell.angle_beta   90.00
_cell.angle_gamma   90.00
#
_symmetry.space_group_name_H-M   'P 1'
#
loop_
_entity.id
_entity.type
_entity.pdbx_description
1 polymer ?
#
loop_
_entity_poly.entity_id
_entity_poly.type
_entity_poly.pdbx_seq_one_letter_code
_entity_poly.pdbx_strand_id
1 'polypeptide(L)'
;MAAQIIQFPVQHSNGYNNLIQLFEICDSLESCNFYLESVEQLFQKGYISEKEMYTLRRIGRGKRLELTQPEKQESQEATEPGVYQYTPEMGGAKPDCQMEASRGYYGGHWFIDTPLEIKGRGITFLKKYTDKDFCTPGHYRVGWNEYRVTNKAFDKLKEQYTISQEVCLD
;
A
#
# COMPACT_ATOMS: atom_id res chain seq x y z
N MET A 1 -24.95 44.42 -14.24
CA MET A 1 -23.58 44.81 -13.85
C MET A 1 -22.97 43.66 -13.07
N ALA A 2 -21.92 43.01 -13.59
CA ALA A 2 -21.21 41.97 -12.87
C ALA A 2 -20.16 42.63 -11.97
N ALA A 3 -20.18 42.33 -10.67
CA ALA A 3 -19.21 42.86 -9.72
C ALA A 3 -17.84 42.21 -9.97
N GLN A 4 -16.81 43.03 -10.12
CA GLN A 4 -15.43 42.57 -10.31
C GLN A 4 -14.79 42.35 -8.94
N ILE A 5 -14.45 41.09 -8.63
CA ILE A 5 -13.82 40.73 -7.35
C ILE A 5 -12.35 41.13 -7.41
N ILE A 6 -11.95 42.10 -6.58
CA ILE A 6 -10.54 42.48 -6.40
C ILE A 6 -9.90 41.44 -5.46
N GLN A 7 -8.89 40.73 -5.94
CA GLN A 7 -8.11 39.80 -5.10
C GLN A 7 -6.91 40.51 -4.50
N PHE A 8 -6.80 40.49 -3.18
CA PHE A 8 -5.64 41.00 -2.46
C PHE A 8 -4.58 39.89 -2.32
N PRO A 9 -3.28 40.23 -2.39
CA PRO A 9 -2.22 39.27 -2.15
C PRO A 9 -2.29 38.77 -0.70
N VAL A 10 -2.30 37.44 -0.53
CA VAL A 10 -2.28 36.81 0.79
C VAL A 10 -0.88 36.97 1.38
N GLN A 11 -0.75 37.76 2.44
CA GLN A 11 0.49 37.86 3.20
C GLN A 11 0.54 36.76 4.25
N HIS A 12 1.67 36.05 4.31
CA HIS A 12 1.94 35.03 5.32
C HIS A 12 2.94 35.54 6.35
N SER A 13 2.79 35.08 7.59
CA SER A 13 3.74 35.35 8.66
C SER A 13 5.08 34.67 8.41
N ASN A 14 6.16 35.26 8.93
CA ASN A 14 7.50 34.67 8.82
C ASN A 14 7.56 33.29 9.51
N GLY A 15 6.84 33.13 10.63
CA GLY A 15 6.74 31.85 11.34
C GLY A 15 6.10 30.76 10.47
N TYR A 16 5.10 31.10 9.67
CA TYR A 16 4.47 30.18 8.74
C TYR A 16 5.42 29.72 7.63
N ASN A 17 6.10 30.66 6.97
CA ASN A 17 7.02 30.33 5.87
C ASN A 17 8.19 29.44 6.35
N ASN A 18 8.74 29.75 7.53
CA ASN A 18 9.83 28.96 8.11
C ASN A 18 9.36 27.53 8.43
N LEU A 19 8.18 27.37 9.04
CA LEU A 19 7.68 26.05 9.41
C LEU A 19 7.32 25.18 8.20
N ILE A 20 6.83 25.78 7.10
CA ILE A 20 6.64 25.03 5.84
C ILE A 20 7.96 24.41 5.40
N GLN A 21 9.02 25.22 5.31
CA GLN A 21 10.34 24.75 4.87
C GLN A 21 10.89 23.68 5.82
N LEU A 22 10.68 23.85 7.14
CA LEU A 22 11.08 22.86 8.13
C LEU A 22 10.32 21.53 7.99
N PHE A 23 9.02 21.56 7.69
CA PHE A 23 8.25 20.35 7.40
C PHE A 23 8.68 19.67 6.10
N GLU A 24 9.09 20.43 5.08
CA GLU A 24 9.57 19.88 3.81
C GLU A 24 10.84 19.05 3.99
N ILE A 25 11.83 19.56 4.74
CA ILE A 25 13.13 18.90 5.00
C ILE A 25 13.08 17.87 6.14
N CYS A 26 11.91 17.63 6.72
CA CYS A 26 11.78 16.78 7.90
C CYS A 26 11.80 15.29 7.53
N ASP A 27 12.84 14.58 7.97
CA ASP A 27 13.03 13.15 7.67
C ASP A 27 12.78 12.21 8.87
N SER A 28 12.54 12.77 10.07
CA SER A 28 12.30 11.98 11.29
C SER A 28 10.97 12.31 11.96
N LEU A 29 10.40 11.30 12.61
CA LEU A 29 9.11 11.40 13.29
C LEU A 29 9.23 12.31 14.52
N GLU A 30 10.36 12.30 15.23
CA GLU A 30 10.63 13.20 16.36
C GLU A 30 10.67 14.67 15.91
N SER A 31 11.37 14.98 14.81
CA SER A 31 11.47 16.34 14.28
C SER A 31 10.11 16.86 13.81
N CYS A 32 9.30 16.01 13.19
CA CYS A 32 7.97 16.37 12.73
C CYS A 32 7.04 16.71 13.92
N ASN A 33 7.10 15.92 14.99
CA ASN A 33 6.36 16.21 16.22
C ASN A 33 6.85 17.50 16.89
N PHE A 34 8.16 17.74 16.94
CA PHE A 34 8.73 18.97 17.49
C PHE A 34 8.27 20.23 16.73
N TYR A 35 8.21 20.18 15.40
CA TYR A 35 7.69 21.29 14.60
C TYR A 35 6.19 21.51 14.80
N LEU A 36 5.40 20.44 14.95
CA LEU A 36 3.99 20.56 15.31
C LEU A 36 3.78 21.22 16.68
N GLU A 37 4.60 20.90 17.68
CA GLU A 37 4.57 21.60 18.98
C GLU A 37 4.97 23.08 18.83
N SER A 38 5.94 23.37 17.97
CA SER A 38 6.37 24.75 17.67
C SER A 38 5.25 25.58 17.01
N VAL A 39 4.40 24.97 16.19
CA VAL A 39 3.18 25.61 15.63
C VAL A 39 2.26 26.09 16.76
N GLU A 40 2.00 25.23 17.75
CA GLU A 40 1.15 25.59 18.90
C GLU A 40 1.72 26.77 19.69
N GLN A 41 3.04 26.75 19.94
CA GLN A 41 3.73 27.81 20.67
C GLN A 41 3.71 29.14 19.92
N LEU A 42 3.91 29.13 18.60
CA LEU A 42 3.85 30.34 17.79
C LEU A 42 2.44 30.93 17.72
N PHE A 43 1.41 30.06 17.69
CA PHE A 43 0.02 30.51 17.74
C PHE A 43 -0.32 31.15 19.10
N GLN A 44 0.06 30.49 20.21
CA GLN A 44 -0.18 31.03 21.57
C GLN A 44 0.50 32.39 21.79
N LYS A 45 1.67 32.59 21.19
CA LYS A 45 2.41 33.86 21.27
C LYS A 45 1.96 34.92 20.25
N GLY A 46 0.99 34.58 19.38
CA GLY A 46 0.42 35.51 18.39
C GLY A 46 1.30 35.78 17.17
N TYR A 47 2.31 34.93 16.90
CA TYR A 47 3.21 35.10 15.75
C TYR A 47 2.66 34.53 14.44
N ILE A 48 1.62 33.68 14.51
CA ILE A 48 0.93 33.10 13.37
C ILE A 48 -0.58 33.23 13.56
N SER A 49 -1.31 33.34 12.46
CA SER A 49 -2.78 33.37 12.50
C SER A 49 -3.39 31.97 12.66
N GLU A 50 -4.66 31.91 13.08
CA GLU A 50 -5.38 30.64 13.22
C GLU A 50 -5.46 29.86 11.89
N LYS A 51 -5.65 30.56 10.76
CA LYS A 51 -5.67 29.95 9.41
C LYS A 51 -4.33 29.31 9.03
N GLU A 52 -3.24 29.97 9.39
CA GLU A 52 -1.88 29.47 9.16
C GLU A 52 -1.60 28.25 10.03
N MET A 53 -1.99 28.30 11.30
CA MET A 53 -1.87 27.19 12.25
C MET A 53 -2.60 25.93 11.74
N TYR A 54 -3.84 26.05 11.26
CA TYR A 54 -4.57 24.90 10.71
C TYR A 54 -3.90 24.33 9.47
N THR A 55 -3.38 25.18 8.60
CA THR A 55 -2.66 24.74 7.40
C THR A 55 -1.38 24.00 7.77
N LEU A 56 -0.59 24.52 8.71
CA LEU A 56 0.64 23.87 9.20
C LEU A 56 0.34 22.53 9.89
N ARG A 57 -0.72 22.45 10.71
CA ARG A 57 -1.18 21.19 11.31
C ARG A 57 -1.53 20.16 10.25
N ARG A 58 -2.19 20.56 9.16
CA ARG A 58 -2.52 19.68 8.05
C ARG A 58 -1.26 19.16 7.36
N ILE A 59 -0.30 20.05 7.07
CA ILE A 59 0.98 19.69 6.44
C ILE A 59 1.76 18.72 7.33
N GLY A 60 1.97 19.06 8.60
CA GLY A 60 2.74 18.20 9.52
C GLY A 60 2.08 16.84 9.76
N ARG A 61 0.74 16.78 9.85
CA ARG A 61 0.03 15.48 9.92
C ARG A 61 0.21 14.64 8.65
N GLY A 62 0.16 15.28 7.48
CA GLY A 62 0.43 14.62 6.19
C GLY A 62 1.84 14.05 6.15
N LYS A 63 2.85 14.86 6.45
CA LYS A 63 4.25 14.43 6.50
C LYS A 63 4.48 13.29 7.49
N ARG A 64 3.84 13.33 8.66
CA ARG A 64 3.93 12.24 9.64
C ARG A 64 3.35 10.93 9.09
N LEU A 65 2.24 10.99 8.35
CA LEU A 65 1.67 9.81 7.69
C LEU A 65 2.58 9.29 6.57
N GLU A 66 3.28 10.15 5.85
CA GLU A 66 4.28 9.75 4.86
C GLU A 66 5.48 9.07 5.53
N LEU A 67 6.01 9.63 6.61
CA LEU A 67 7.14 9.06 7.36
C LEU A 67 6.80 7.75 8.09
N THR A 68 5.52 7.53 8.42
CA THR A 68 5.06 6.30 9.08
C THR A 68 4.67 5.22 8.07
N GLN A 69 4.48 5.56 6.80
CA GLN A 69 4.24 4.56 5.78
C GLN A 69 5.53 3.74 5.59
N PRO A 70 5.47 2.41 5.69
CA PRO A 70 6.63 1.58 5.43
C PRO A 70 7.09 1.84 3.99
N GLU A 71 8.42 1.91 3.79
CA GLU A 71 9.00 2.06 2.47
C GLU A 71 8.45 0.95 1.57
N LYS A 72 7.88 1.32 0.41
CA LYS A 72 7.38 0.36 -0.55
C LYS A 72 8.56 -0.50 -1.00
N GLN A 73 8.62 -1.75 -0.54
CA GLN A 73 9.62 -2.69 -1.02
C GLN A 73 9.34 -2.95 -2.49
N GLU A 74 10.36 -2.76 -3.33
CA GLU A 74 10.26 -2.99 -4.77
C GLU A 74 9.89 -4.46 -5.06
N SER A 75 9.07 -4.65 -6.09
CA SER A 75 8.62 -5.97 -6.54
C SER A 75 9.82 -6.79 -7.00
N GLN A 76 10.13 -7.88 -6.28
CA GLN A 76 11.17 -8.81 -6.69
C GLN A 76 10.69 -9.59 -7.93
N GLU A 77 11.51 -9.63 -8.98
CA GLU A 77 11.30 -10.53 -10.12
C GLU A 77 11.66 -11.96 -9.70
N ALA A 78 10.68 -12.85 -9.62
CA ALA A 78 10.90 -14.23 -9.24
C ALA A 78 11.53 -15.01 -10.41
N THR A 79 12.85 -15.15 -10.43
CA THR A 79 13.56 -15.91 -11.47
C THR A 79 13.68 -17.40 -11.13
N GLU A 80 13.72 -17.76 -9.84
CA GLU A 80 13.89 -19.15 -9.38
C GLU A 80 12.57 -19.77 -8.88
N PRO A 81 12.29 -21.06 -9.15
CA PRO A 81 11.12 -21.75 -8.61
C PRO A 81 11.09 -21.69 -7.08
N GLY A 82 9.95 -21.31 -6.53
CA GLY A 82 9.82 -21.10 -5.08
C GLY A 82 8.57 -20.34 -4.70
N VAL A 83 8.40 -20.16 -3.39
CA VAL A 83 7.30 -19.37 -2.81
C VAL A 83 7.84 -18.02 -2.37
N TYR A 84 7.35 -16.95 -3.01
CA TYR A 84 7.70 -15.57 -2.71
C TYR A 84 6.59 -14.95 -1.88
N GLN A 85 6.88 -14.76 -0.60
CA GLN A 85 5.92 -14.18 0.35
C GLN A 85 6.02 -12.67 0.34
N TYR A 86 4.87 -12.00 0.28
CA TYR A 86 4.79 -10.55 0.42
C TYR A 86 3.69 -10.17 1.41
N THR A 87 3.98 -9.13 2.20
CA THR A 87 3.08 -8.57 3.22
C THR A 87 2.64 -7.17 2.75
N PRO A 88 1.45 -7.03 2.13
CA PRO A 88 0.99 -5.74 1.61
C PRO A 88 0.93 -4.64 2.68
N GLU A 89 0.57 -5.02 3.91
CA GLU A 89 0.43 -4.12 5.05
C GLU A 89 1.75 -3.46 5.46
N MET A 90 2.88 -4.14 5.20
CA MET A 90 4.22 -3.62 5.44
C MET A 90 4.84 -2.96 4.19
N GLY A 91 4.03 -2.63 3.18
CA GLY A 91 4.51 -2.02 1.93
C GLY A 91 5.18 -3.00 0.98
N GLY A 92 5.05 -4.31 1.19
CA GLY A 92 5.58 -5.33 0.29
C GLY A 92 4.85 -5.31 -1.06
N ALA A 93 5.56 -5.00 -2.14
CA ALA A 93 5.00 -5.13 -3.48
C ALA A 93 4.83 -6.61 -3.87
N LYS A 94 3.74 -6.89 -4.58
CA LYS A 94 3.49 -8.22 -5.12
C LYS A 94 4.59 -8.59 -6.12
N PRO A 95 5.27 -9.74 -5.96
CA PRO A 95 6.28 -10.20 -6.92
C PRO A 95 5.59 -10.67 -8.20
N ASP A 96 6.27 -10.48 -9.34
CA ASP A 96 5.78 -11.00 -10.62
C ASP A 96 6.06 -12.51 -10.68
N CYS A 97 4.99 -13.31 -10.61
CA CYS A 97 5.04 -14.77 -10.48
C CYS A 97 4.02 -15.41 -11.43
N GLN A 98 4.28 -16.65 -11.83
CA GLN A 98 3.40 -17.41 -12.73
C GLN A 98 2.10 -17.88 -12.05
N MET A 99 2.12 -17.99 -10.72
CA MET A 99 0.98 -18.45 -9.93
C MET A 99 0.82 -17.61 -8.66
N GLU A 100 -0.40 -17.59 -8.14
CA GLU A 100 -0.73 -16.95 -6.88
C GLU A 100 -1.34 -17.99 -5.95
N ALA A 101 -0.82 -18.07 -4.72
CA ALA A 101 -1.27 -19.02 -3.73
C ALA A 101 -1.88 -18.30 -2.51
N SER A 102 -3.03 -18.79 -2.09
CA SER A 102 -3.68 -18.40 -0.85
C SER A 102 -3.89 -19.64 0.03
N ARG A 103 -3.68 -19.49 1.33
CA ARG A 103 -3.86 -20.58 2.29
C ARG A 103 -5.30 -20.61 2.76
N GLY A 104 -5.95 -21.78 2.69
CA GLY A 104 -7.30 -21.93 3.22
C GLY A 104 -7.33 -21.75 4.75
N TYR A 105 -8.44 -21.22 5.26
CA TYR A 105 -8.65 -20.86 6.67
C TYR A 105 -8.32 -21.99 7.68
N TYR A 106 -8.63 -23.25 7.34
CA TYR A 106 -8.33 -24.42 8.18
C TYR A 106 -6.95 -25.05 7.91
N GLY A 107 -6.10 -24.42 7.08
CA GLY A 107 -4.73 -24.84 6.81
C GLY A 107 -4.54 -26.19 6.10
N GLY A 108 -5.62 -26.89 5.74
CA GLY A 108 -5.56 -28.23 5.14
C GLY A 108 -5.41 -28.25 3.62
N HIS A 109 -5.54 -27.10 2.95
CA HIS A 109 -5.42 -26.97 1.51
C HIS A 109 -5.03 -25.55 1.12
N TRP A 110 -4.50 -25.44 -0.09
CA TRP A 110 -4.12 -24.21 -0.77
C TRP A 110 -5.09 -23.93 -1.92
N PHE A 111 -5.34 -22.66 -2.18
CA PHE A 111 -5.96 -22.18 -3.39
C PHE A 111 -4.86 -21.63 -4.28
N ILE A 112 -4.82 -22.07 -5.53
CA ILE A 112 -3.87 -21.58 -6.53
C ILE A 112 -4.66 -20.96 -7.67
N ASP A 113 -4.40 -19.69 -7.93
CA ASP A 113 -4.87 -18.98 -9.11
C ASP A 113 -3.73 -18.97 -10.14
N THR A 114 -3.99 -19.45 -11.35
CA THR A 114 -2.99 -19.42 -12.43
C THR A 114 -3.67 -19.36 -13.80
N PRO A 115 -3.06 -18.69 -14.81
CA PRO A 115 -3.54 -18.77 -16.19
C PRO A 115 -3.28 -20.14 -16.84
N LEU A 116 -2.41 -20.97 -16.24
CA LEU A 116 -2.03 -22.27 -16.77
C LEU A 116 -3.05 -23.36 -16.41
N GLU A 117 -3.13 -24.41 -17.23
CA GLU A 117 -3.90 -25.60 -16.89
C GLU A 117 -3.02 -26.61 -16.15
N ILE A 118 -3.25 -26.78 -14.84
CA ILE A 118 -2.57 -27.78 -14.02
C ILE A 118 -3.47 -28.98 -13.74
N LYS A 119 -2.91 -30.19 -13.80
CA LYS A 119 -3.61 -31.46 -13.53
C LYS A 119 -2.70 -32.38 -12.71
N GLY A 120 -3.28 -33.13 -11.78
CA GLY A 120 -2.52 -34.07 -10.97
C GLY A 120 -3.29 -34.60 -9.78
N ARG A 121 -2.71 -35.58 -9.09
CA ARG A 121 -3.29 -36.15 -7.87
C ARG A 121 -3.25 -35.10 -6.76
N GLY A 122 -4.41 -34.79 -6.18
CA GLY A 122 -4.53 -33.79 -5.11
C GLY A 122 -4.61 -32.35 -5.61
N ILE A 123 -4.90 -32.16 -6.91
CA ILE A 123 -5.27 -30.88 -7.53
C ILE A 123 -6.73 -31.01 -8.00
N THR A 124 -7.58 -30.10 -7.60
CA THR A 124 -9.00 -30.06 -7.98
C THR A 124 -9.30 -28.70 -8.59
N PHE A 125 -9.73 -28.70 -9.85
CA PHE A 125 -10.22 -27.48 -10.51
C PHE A 125 -11.53 -27.03 -9.85
N LEU A 126 -11.62 -25.74 -9.52
CA LEU A 126 -12.82 -25.15 -8.93
C LEU A 126 -13.61 -24.37 -9.97
N LYS A 127 -13.01 -23.31 -10.52
CA LYS A 127 -13.65 -22.44 -11.50
C LYS A 127 -12.63 -21.70 -12.34
N LYS A 128 -13.13 -21.08 -13.41
CA LYS A 128 -12.41 -20.11 -14.22
C LYS A 128 -13.01 -18.73 -13.95
N TYR A 129 -12.17 -17.76 -13.62
CA TYR A 129 -12.63 -16.42 -13.31
C TYR A 129 -13.19 -15.70 -14.53
N THR A 130 -14.30 -15.03 -14.33
CA THR A 130 -14.95 -14.14 -15.29
C THR A 130 -15.04 -12.73 -14.71
N ASP A 131 -15.36 -11.72 -15.54
CA ASP A 131 -15.54 -10.35 -15.04
C ASP A 131 -16.60 -10.23 -13.93
N LYS A 132 -17.57 -11.16 -13.87
CA LYS A 132 -18.61 -11.17 -12.83
C LYS A 132 -18.09 -11.59 -11.45
N ASP A 133 -16.93 -12.23 -11.39
CA ASP A 133 -16.32 -12.68 -10.13
C ASP A 133 -15.59 -11.54 -9.39
N PHE A 134 -15.36 -10.40 -10.07
CA PHE A 134 -14.63 -9.26 -9.50
C PHE A 134 -15.51 -8.02 -9.43
N CYS A 135 -15.29 -7.20 -8.39
CA CYS A 135 -15.97 -5.90 -8.26
C CYS A 135 -15.45 -4.86 -9.26
N THR A 136 -14.23 -5.04 -9.78
CA THR A 136 -13.58 -4.14 -10.74
C THR A 136 -13.61 -4.74 -12.15
N PRO A 137 -14.21 -4.05 -13.13
CA PRO A 137 -14.18 -4.48 -14.53
C PRO A 137 -12.73 -4.57 -15.04
N GLY A 138 -12.40 -5.62 -15.82
CA GLY A 138 -11.07 -5.77 -16.41
C GLY A 138 -9.98 -6.19 -15.42
N HIS A 139 -10.34 -6.90 -14.35
CA HIS A 139 -9.37 -7.43 -13.39
C HIS A 139 -8.38 -8.38 -14.08
N TYR A 140 -7.08 -8.29 -13.75
CA TYR A 140 -6.02 -9.02 -14.43
C TYR A 140 -6.12 -10.56 -14.30
N ARG A 141 -6.84 -11.05 -13.28
CA ARG A 141 -7.13 -12.49 -13.10
C ARG A 141 -8.32 -12.99 -13.93
N VAL A 142 -8.99 -12.14 -14.73
CA VAL A 142 -10.05 -12.61 -15.62
C VAL A 142 -9.47 -13.61 -16.62
N GLY A 143 -10.11 -14.78 -16.73
CA GLY A 143 -9.63 -15.89 -17.55
C GLY A 143 -8.63 -16.83 -16.85
N TRP A 144 -8.23 -16.55 -15.61
CA TRP A 144 -7.41 -17.47 -14.81
C TRP A 144 -8.25 -18.62 -14.23
N ASN A 145 -7.59 -19.70 -13.90
CA ASN A 145 -8.16 -20.89 -13.28
C ASN A 145 -7.86 -20.91 -11.78
N GLU A 146 -8.87 -21.19 -10.97
CA GLU A 146 -8.76 -21.43 -9.53
C GLU A 146 -8.71 -22.93 -9.26
N TYR A 147 -7.68 -23.37 -8.53
CA TYR A 147 -7.48 -24.76 -8.14
C TYR A 147 -7.39 -24.90 -6.62
N ARG A 148 -8.04 -25.94 -6.09
CA ARG A 148 -7.80 -26.42 -4.73
C ARG A 148 -6.71 -27.48 -4.73
N VAL A 149 -5.67 -27.26 -3.94
CA VAL A 149 -4.46 -28.08 -3.93
C VAL A 149 -4.16 -28.58 -2.52
N THR A 150 -3.85 -29.87 -2.39
CA THR A 150 -3.39 -30.45 -1.11
C THR A 150 -1.95 -30.04 -0.79
N ASN A 151 -1.56 -30.02 0.48
CA ASN A 151 -0.20 -29.62 0.90
C ASN A 151 0.91 -30.39 0.15
N LYS A 152 0.75 -31.70 -0.05
CA LYS A 152 1.73 -32.54 -0.79
C LYS A 152 1.83 -32.18 -2.27
N ALA A 153 0.73 -31.74 -2.88
CA ALA A 153 0.74 -31.30 -4.28
C ALA A 153 1.35 -29.90 -4.39
N PHE A 154 1.07 -29.02 -3.43
CA PHE A 154 1.68 -27.70 -3.34
C PHE A 154 3.20 -27.76 -3.19
N ASP A 155 3.71 -28.70 -2.38
CA ASP A 155 5.15 -28.93 -2.21
C ASP A 155 5.86 -29.29 -3.52
N LYS A 156 5.17 -29.91 -4.48
CA LYS A 156 5.74 -30.18 -5.80
C LYS A 156 5.63 -28.99 -6.75
N LEU A 157 4.59 -28.17 -6.59
CA LEU A 157 4.38 -27.00 -7.44
C LEU A 157 5.41 -25.91 -7.14
N LYS A 158 5.77 -25.69 -5.88
CA LYS A 158 6.82 -24.73 -5.49
C LYS A 158 8.21 -25.09 -6.02
N GLU A 159 8.47 -26.36 -6.36
CA GLU A 159 9.75 -26.80 -6.95
C GLU A 159 9.83 -26.50 -8.46
N GLN A 160 8.68 -26.33 -9.12
CA GLN A 160 8.58 -26.22 -10.58
C GLN A 160 8.19 -24.83 -11.06
N TYR A 161 7.44 -24.10 -10.24
CA TYR A 161 6.84 -22.81 -10.60
C TYR A 161 7.20 -21.73 -9.59
N THR A 162 7.14 -20.49 -10.05
CA THR A 162 7.22 -19.32 -9.19
C THR A 162 5.82 -18.97 -8.68
N ILE A 163 5.67 -19.00 -7.36
CA ILE A 163 4.38 -18.84 -6.70
C ILE A 163 4.48 -17.65 -5.76
N SER A 164 3.65 -16.64 -5.97
CA SER A 164 3.49 -15.55 -5.01
C SER A 164 2.50 -15.95 -3.91
N GLN A 165 2.80 -15.59 -2.67
CA GLN A 165 1.91 -15.83 -1.53
C GLN A 165 1.71 -14.53 -0.75
N GLU A 166 0.46 -14.12 -0.62
CA GLU A 166 0.08 -13.03 0.27
C GLU A 166 0.06 -13.53 1.72
N VAL A 167 0.73 -12.79 2.60
CA VAL A 167 0.74 -13.03 4.04
C VAL A 167 0.19 -11.78 4.72
N CYS A 168 -0.96 -11.90 5.39
CA CYS A 168 -1.51 -10.84 6.23
C CYS A 168 -0.89 -10.92 7.63
N LEU A 169 -0.69 -9.78 8.30
CA LEU A 169 -0.39 -9.76 9.72
C LEU A 169 -1.71 -9.97 10.48
N ASP A 170 -1.81 -11.03 11.27
CA ASP A 170 -2.92 -11.30 12.17
C ASP A 170 -2.56 -10.85 13.60
#